data_AF-A0A662A5L8-F1
#
_entry.id   AF-A0A662A5L8-F1
#
_cell.length_a   1.000
_cell.length_b   1.000
_cell.length_c   1.000
_cell.angle_alpha   90.00
_cell.angle_beta   90.00
_cell.angle_gamma   90.00
#
_symmetry.space_group_name_H-M   'P 1'
#
loop_
_entity.id
_entity.type
_entity.pdbx_description
1 polymer ?
#
loop_
_entity_poly.entity_id
_entity_poly.type
_entity_poly.pdbx_seq_one_letter_code
_entity_poly.pdbx_strand_id
1 'polypeptide(L)' 'MSNTITFDTLAYAKRLIAVGVPAKQAEVQAEIFAEIINEQIATKRDLKEMEMRITIRLGAMMAASIAIVATLVKLL' A
#
# COMPACT_ATOMS: atom_id res chain seq x y z
N MET A 1 0.01 1.54 15.68
CA MET A 1 0.54 0.16 15.59
C MET A 1 0.15 -0.37 14.22
N SER A 2 1.11 -0.54 13.31
CA SER A 2 0.85 -1.19 12.02
C SER A 2 0.62 -2.66 12.28
N ASN A 3 -0.63 -3.09 12.31
CA ASN A 3 -0.96 -4.51 12.32
C ASN A 3 -0.65 -5.03 10.91
N THR A 4 0.57 -5.50 10.69
CA THR A 4 0.93 -6.25 9.49
C THR A 4 -0.02 -7.44 9.46
N ILE A 5 -0.91 -7.49 8.48
CA ILE A 5 -1.76 -8.66 8.27
C ILE A 5 -0.80 -9.74 7.76
N THR A 6 -0.25 -10.54 8.67
CA THR A 6 0.55 -11.70 8.30
C THR A 6 -0.39 -12.73 7.73
N PHE A 7 -0.30 -13.00 6.43
CA PHE A 7 -1.03 -14.10 5.83
C PHE A 7 -0.42 -15.41 6.32
N ASP A 8 -1.15 -16.14 7.16
CA ASP A 8 -0.72 -17.43 7.68
C ASP A 8 -1.05 -18.53 6.65
N THR A 9 -0.08 -18.80 5.79
CA THR A 9 -0.13 -19.83 4.73
C THR A 9 -0.54 -21.19 5.30
N LEU A 10 -0.04 -21.57 6.48
CA LEU A 10 -0.32 -22.87 7.09
C LEU A 10 -1.76 -22.96 7.61
N ALA A 11 -2.22 -21.91 8.32
CA ALA A 11 -3.60 -21.86 8.80
C ALA A 11 -4.59 -21.83 7.63
N TYR A 12 -4.26 -21.13 6.54
CA TYR A 12 -5.08 -21.10 5.33
C TYR A 12 -5.18 -22.49 4.67
N ALA A 13 -4.04 -23.16 4.43
CA ALA A 13 -4.01 -24.49 3.86
C ALA A 13 -4.79 -25.51 4.72
N LYS A 14 -4.63 -25.46 6.05
CA LYS A 14 -5.38 -26.35 6.98
C LYS A 14 -6.89 -26.15 6.88
N ARG A 15 -7.36 -24.91 6.72
CA ARG A 15 -8.80 -24.63 6.56
C ARG A 15 -9.33 -25.20 5.25
N LEU A 16 -8.57 -25.09 4.16
CA LEU A 16 -8.95 -25.68 2.87
C LEU A 16 -9.02 -27.22 2.95
N ILE A 17 -8.03 -27.84 3.59
CA ILE A 17 -8.02 -29.29 3.82
C ILE A 17 -9.24 -29.72 4.65
N ALA A 18 -9.59 -28.96 5.69
CA ALA A 18 -10.74 -29.26 6.54
C ALA A 18 -12.09 -29.22 5.80
N VAL A 19 -12.16 -28.52 4.66
CA VAL A 19 -13.37 -28.48 3.79
C VAL A 19 -13.25 -29.39 2.56
N GLY A 20 -12.25 -30.28 2.53
CA GLY A 20 -12.12 -31.33 1.52
C GLY A 20 -11.22 -30.99 0.33
N VAL A 21 -10.48 -29.87 0.36
CA VAL A 21 -9.46 -29.59 -0.67
C VAL A 21 -8.27 -30.54 -0.45
N PRO A 22 -7.77 -31.24 -1.51
CA PRO A 22 -6.58 -32.07 -1.40
C PRO A 22 -5.38 -31.29 -0.85
N ALA A 23 -4.62 -31.89 0.06
CA ALA A 23 -3.51 -31.22 0.77
C ALA A 23 -2.54 -30.50 -0.17
N LYS A 24 -2.10 -31.17 -1.23
CA LYS A 24 -1.19 -30.59 -2.23
C LYS A 24 -1.79 -29.37 -2.94
N GLN A 25 -3.10 -29.36 -3.21
CA GLN A 25 -3.76 -28.19 -3.79
C GLN A 25 -3.88 -27.05 -2.79
N ALA A 26 -4.25 -27.36 -1.54
CA ALA A 26 -4.37 -26.37 -0.49
C ALA A 26 -3.03 -25.67 -0.18
N GLU A 27 -1.93 -26.42 -0.18
CA GLU A 27 -0.58 -25.90 0.02
C GLU A 27 -0.14 -24.98 -1.12
N VAL A 28 -0.27 -25.43 -2.37
CA VAL A 28 0.08 -24.62 -3.56
C VAL A 28 -0.79 -23.36 -3.64
N GLN A 29 -2.08 -23.47 -3.33
CA GLN A 29 -2.97 -22.31 -3.30
C GLN A 29 -2.53 -21.31 -2.23
N ALA A 30 -2.18 -21.79 -1.03
CA ALA A 30 -1.72 -20.93 0.05
C ALA A 30 -0.43 -20.20 -0.32
N GLU A 31 0.51 -20.90 -0.96
CA GLU A 31 1.80 -20.35 -1.41
C GLU A 31 1.61 -19.23 -2.43
N ILE A 32 0.84 -19.49 -3.50
CA ILE A 32 0.55 -18.49 -4.54
C ILE A 32 -0.19 -17.28 -3.96
N PHE A 33 -1.15 -17.49 -3.05
CA PHE A 33 -1.84 -16.39 -2.39
C PHE A 33 -0.89 -15.55 -1.53
N ALA A 34 0.04 -16.18 -0.82
CA ALA A 34 1.05 -15.48 -0.04
C ALA A 34 1.96 -14.63 -0.94
N GLU A 35 2.38 -15.16 -2.08
CA GLU A 35 3.18 -14.44 -3.09
C GLU A 35 2.42 -13.21 -3.62
N ILE A 36 1.16 -13.38 -4.05
CA ILE A 36 0.33 -12.27 -4.55
C ILE A 36 0.17 -11.18 -3.48
N ILE A 37 -0.14 -11.57 -2.23
CA ILE A 37 -0.39 -10.62 -1.14
C ILE A 37 0.88 -9.85 -0.77
N ASN A 38 2.02 -10.53 -0.75
CA ASN A 38 3.29 -9.93 -0.33
C ASN A 38 3.95 -9.09 -1.43
N GLU A 39 3.83 -9.51 -2.69
CA GLU A 39 4.59 -8.88 -3.80
C GLU A 39 3.77 -7.93 -4.66
N GLN A 40 2.45 -8.11 -4.77
CA GLN A 40 1.63 -7.34 -5.73
C GLN A 40 0.69 -6.31 -5.11
N ILE A 41 0.61 -6.26 -3.78
CA ILE A 41 -0.31 -5.35 -3.08
C ILE A 41 0.46 -4.19 -2.46
N ALA A 42 0.13 -2.96 -2.87
CA ALA A 42 0.65 -1.76 -2.24
C ALA A 42 0.32 -1.75 -0.74
N THR A 43 1.34 -1.59 0.09
CA THR A 43 1.14 -1.59 1.54
C THR A 43 0.52 -0.26 1.98
N LYS A 44 -0.09 -0.26 3.18
CA LYS A 44 -0.59 0.99 3.81
C LYS A 44 0.52 2.03 3.97
N ARG A 45 1.77 1.57 4.12
CA ARG A 45 2.94 2.43 4.21
C ARG A 45 3.22 3.10 2.86
N ASP A 46 3.21 2.33 1.77
CA ASP A 46 3.45 2.87 0.42
C ASP A 46 2.42 3.95 0.07
N LEU A 47 1.15 3.70 0.40
CA LEU A 47 0.07 4.68 0.20
C LEU A 47 0.29 5.95 1.03
N LYS A 48 0.69 5.82 2.30
CA LYS A 48 0.95 6.98 3.17
C LYS A 48 2.17 7.77 2.70
N GLU A 49 3.22 7.11 2.24
CA GLU A 49 4.39 7.77 1.68
C GLU A 49 4.04 8.52 0.38
N MET A 50 3.18 7.94 -0.45
CA MET A 50 2.67 8.59 -1.66
C MET A 50 1.79 9.81 -1.33
N GLU A 51 0.85 9.68 -0.37
CA GLU A 51 -0.01 10.75 0.11
C GLU A 51 0.82 11.95 0.63
N MET A 52 1.83 11.66 1.45
CA MET A 52 2.73 12.68 1.98
C MET A 52 3.50 13.38 0.85
N ARG A 53 4.02 12.61 -0.11
CA ARG A 53 4.73 13.17 -1.27
C ARG A 53 3.84 14.09 -2.11
N ILE A 54 2.59 13.69 -2.35
CA ILE A 54 1.61 14.50 -3.09
C ILE A 54 1.32 15.78 -2.30
N THR A 55 1.01 15.65 -1.02
CA THR A 55 0.72 16.80 -0.13
C THR A 55 1.85 17.82 -0.13
N ILE A 56 3.10 17.36 0.03
CA ILE A 56 4.28 18.24 0.04
C ILE A 56 4.46 18.92 -1.32
N ARG A 57 4.33 18.18 -2.44
CA ARG A 57 4.48 18.75 -3.79
C ARG A 57 3.41 19.80 -4.08
N LEU A 58 2.15 19.53 -3.73
CA LEU A 58 1.06 20.47 -3.89
C LEU A 58 1.26 21.71 -3.02
N GLY A 59 1.60 21.53 -1.74
CA GLY A 59 1.91 22.65 -0.84
C GLY A 59 3.06 23.51 -1.36
N ALA A 60 4.13 22.90 -1.87
CA ALA A 60 5.26 23.62 -2.45
C ALA A 60 4.87 24.41 -3.72
N MET A 61 4.09 23.80 -4.63
CA MET A 61 3.60 24.49 -5.82
C MET A 61 2.69 25.68 -5.47
N MET A 62 1.81 25.52 -4.47
CA MET A 62 0.96 26.61 -3.98
C MET A 62 1.80 27.74 -3.38
N ALA A 63 2.74 27.43 -2.49
CA ALA A 63 3.61 28.43 -1.88
C ALA A 63 4.42 29.20 -2.93
N ALA A 64 4.97 28.51 -3.94
CA ALA A 64 5.68 29.13 -5.05
C ALA A 64 4.77 30.07 -5.85
N SER A 65 3.56 29.64 -6.18
CA SER A 65 2.59 30.49 -6.91
C SER A 65 2.22 31.76 -6.12
N ILE A 66 1.98 31.63 -4.81
CA ILE A 66 1.66 32.76 -3.94
C ILE A 66 2.85 33.73 -3.85
N ALA A 67 4.07 33.21 -3.72
CA ALA A 67 5.28 34.02 -3.67
C ALA A 67 5.46 34.82 -4.98
N ILE A 68 5.24 34.19 -6.14
CA ILE A 68 5.32 34.85 -7.45
C ILE A 68 4.26 35.95 -7.57
N VAL A 69 3.02 35.69 -7.17
CA VAL A 69 1.95 36.71 -7.23
C VAL A 69 2.26 37.87 -6.27
N ALA A 70 2.72 37.59 -5.05
CA ALA A 70 3.06 38.62 -4.07
C ALA A 70 4.20 39.54 -4.54
N THR A 71 5.22 38.99 -5.22
CA THR A 71 6.30 39.82 -5.78
C THR A 71 5.82 40.68 -6.93
N LEU A 72 4.94 40.17 -7.81
CA LEU A 72 4.35 40.96 -8.91
C LEU A 72 3.47 42.10 -8.39
N VAL A 73 2.61 41.85 -7.40
CA VAL A 73 1.74 42.88 -6.81
C VAL A 73 2.54 44.01 -6.17
N LYS A 74 3.68 43.70 -5.54
CA LYS A 74 4.54 44.72 -4.92
C LYS A 74 5.29 45.59 -5.94
N LEU A 75 5.40 45.14 -7.19
CA LEU A 75 6.19 45.78 -8.23
C LEU A 75 5.34 46.65 -9.18
N LEU A 76 4.01 46.47 -9.18
CA LEU A 76 3.01 47.32 -9.84
C LEU A 76 2.59 48.48 -8.93
#